data_AF-A0A2V6WWZ8-F1
#
_entry.id   AF-A0A2V6WWZ8-F1
#
_cell.length_a   1.000
_cell.length_b   1.000
_cell.length_c   1.000
_cell.angle_alpha   90.00
_cell.angle_beta   90.00
_cell.angle_gamma   90.00
#
_symmetry.space_group_name_H-M   'P 1'
#
loop_
_entity.id
_entity.type
_entity.pdbx_description
1 polymer ?
#
loop_
_entity_poly.entity_id
_entity_poly.type
_entity_poly.pdbx_seq_one_letter_code
_entity_poly.pdbx_strand_id
1 'polypeptide(L)'
;MASRYSLESRKEKRALLEALERTSVGHAATLRRLHETLCFLQAHPDDAEVLALVDRALEAIPARVTRLGPGARRRLHDSGIASTTLDYPFGLPMARWLASRFPADADVAWRRFHDEDRLDETLSLLATTAEGDAFSEGGMGWREWLRVAKGGRRLTDLQLLLEVFGRTGLPTEARDWLFESLGLPIQWRPRGPGASRTLAR
;
A
#
# COMPACT_ATOMS: atom_id res chain seq x y z
N MET A 1 11.14 -12.76 35.21
CA MET A 1 10.00 -13.69 35.07
C MET A 1 10.34 -14.68 33.98
N ALA A 2 10.71 -15.92 34.33
CA ALA A 2 11.05 -16.94 33.36
C ALA A 2 9.79 -17.44 32.65
N SER A 3 9.86 -17.49 31.33
CA SER A 3 8.79 -17.90 30.43
C SER A 3 8.24 -19.30 30.79
N ARG A 4 6.94 -19.40 31.03
CA ARG A 4 6.20 -20.66 31.33
C ARG A 4 5.99 -21.52 30.06
N TYR A 5 7.00 -21.71 29.23
CA TYR A 5 6.93 -22.67 28.12
C TYR A 5 7.85 -23.84 28.40
N SER A 6 7.25 -25.03 28.58
CA SER A 6 7.99 -26.26 28.78
C SER A 6 8.88 -26.55 27.57
N LEU A 7 9.97 -27.30 27.78
CA LEU A 7 10.83 -27.79 26.69
C LEU A 7 10.01 -28.54 25.60
N GLU A 8 9.00 -29.30 26.01
CA GLU A 8 8.13 -30.05 25.12
C GLU A 8 7.25 -29.11 24.27
N SER A 9 6.68 -28.06 24.86
CA SER A 9 5.91 -27.04 24.12
C SER A 9 6.77 -26.32 23.07
N ARG A 10 8.07 -26.13 23.32
CA ARG A 10 8.99 -25.54 22.35
C ARG A 10 9.29 -26.48 21.18
N LYS A 11 9.53 -27.77 21.46
CA LYS A 11 9.71 -28.79 20.41
C LYS A 11 8.47 -28.93 19.54
N GLU A 12 7.29 -28.97 20.15
CA GLU A 12 6.02 -29.04 19.43
C GLU A 12 5.80 -27.82 18.53
N LYS A 13 6.04 -26.61 19.06
CA LYS A 13 5.95 -25.36 18.29
C LYS A 13 6.88 -25.38 17.07
N ARG A 14 8.12 -25.85 17.23
CA ARG A 14 9.07 -26.01 16.13
C ARG A 14 8.56 -26.97 15.07
N ALA A 15 8.11 -28.16 15.47
CA ALA A 15 7.57 -29.14 14.54
C ALA A 15 6.35 -28.60 13.77
N LEU A 16 5.48 -27.84 14.43
CA LEU A 16 4.35 -27.18 13.79
C LEU A 16 4.78 -26.10 12.79
N LEU A 17 5.77 -25.27 13.13
CA LEU A 17 6.30 -24.25 12.21
C LEU A 17 6.89 -24.89 10.94
N GLU A 18 7.67 -25.97 11.08
CA GLU A 18 8.23 -26.73 9.96
C GLU A 18 7.14 -27.40 9.11
N ALA A 19 6.08 -27.94 9.73
CA ALA A 19 4.94 -28.49 9.00
C ALA A 19 4.16 -27.40 8.24
N LEU A 20 3.97 -26.23 8.87
CA LEU A 20 3.29 -25.09 8.26
C LEU A 20 4.06 -24.51 7.07
N GLU A 21 5.40 -24.55 7.07
CA GLU A 21 6.22 -24.18 5.92
C GLU A 21 5.89 -25.01 4.67
N ARG A 22 5.59 -26.30 4.84
CA ARG A 22 5.26 -27.24 3.75
C ARG A 22 3.79 -27.26 3.37
N THR A 23 2.92 -26.70 4.21
CA THR A 23 1.46 -26.75 4.01
C THR A 23 0.98 -25.64 3.08
N SER A 24 0.23 -26.00 2.04
CA SER A 24 -0.41 -25.04 1.14
C SER A 24 -1.63 -24.39 1.81
N VAL A 25 -1.69 -23.06 1.81
CA VAL A 25 -2.83 -22.31 2.36
C VAL A 25 -3.58 -21.64 1.21
N GLY A 26 -4.72 -22.23 0.80
CA GLY A 26 -5.57 -21.70 -0.29
C GLY A 26 -6.64 -20.70 0.14
N HIS A 27 -6.83 -20.51 1.45
CA HIS A 27 -7.90 -19.68 2.01
C HIS A 27 -7.35 -18.40 2.64
N ALA A 28 -7.92 -17.26 2.27
CA ALA A 28 -7.51 -15.93 2.77
C ALA A 28 -7.56 -15.83 4.30
N ALA A 29 -8.65 -16.28 4.94
CA ALA A 29 -8.80 -16.23 6.39
C ALA A 29 -7.71 -17.05 7.11
N THR A 30 -7.39 -18.23 6.59
CA THR A 30 -6.31 -19.07 7.12
C THR A 30 -4.95 -18.42 6.95
N LEU A 31 -4.68 -17.81 5.79
CA LEU A 31 -3.41 -17.11 5.55
C LEU A 31 -3.25 -15.90 6.47
N ARG A 32 -4.32 -15.14 6.70
CA ARG A 32 -4.34 -14.02 7.65
C ARG A 32 -4.04 -14.47 9.08
N ARG A 33 -4.73 -15.51 9.56
CA ARG A 33 -4.49 -16.07 10.91
C ARG A 33 -3.06 -16.59 11.08
N LEU A 34 -2.53 -17.26 10.05
CA LEU A 34 -1.14 -17.70 10.03
C LEU A 34 -0.20 -16.50 10.15
N HIS A 35 -0.39 -15.47 9.32
CA HIS A 35 0.42 -14.26 9.37
C HIS A 35 0.37 -13.57 10.74
N GLU A 36 -0.81 -13.37 11.32
CA GLU A 36 -0.97 -12.77 12.66
C GLU A 36 -0.25 -13.58 13.74
N THR A 37 -0.34 -14.91 13.68
CA THR A 37 0.34 -15.82 14.61
C THR A 37 1.86 -15.71 14.46
N LEU A 38 2.37 -15.66 13.23
CA LEU A 38 3.79 -15.48 12.97
C LEU A 38 4.29 -14.11 13.48
N CYS A 39 3.56 -13.02 13.23
CA CYS A 39 3.92 -11.71 13.77
C CYS A 39 3.94 -11.70 15.32
N PHE A 40 3.03 -12.41 15.96
CA PHE A 40 3.04 -12.56 17.43
C PHE A 40 4.29 -13.30 17.91
N LEU A 41 4.64 -14.43 17.26
CA LEU A 41 5.82 -15.20 17.61
C LEU A 41 7.13 -14.45 17.29
N GLN A 42 7.15 -13.59 16.27
CA GLN A 42 8.30 -12.75 15.94
C GLN A 42 8.56 -11.70 17.04
N ALA A 43 7.50 -11.13 17.61
CA ALA A 43 7.60 -10.16 18.71
C ALA A 43 7.94 -10.83 20.06
N HIS A 44 7.54 -12.09 20.23
CA HIS A 44 7.72 -12.84 21.48
C HIS A 44 8.27 -14.26 21.22
N PRO A 45 9.50 -14.37 20.69
CA PRO A 45 10.09 -15.67 20.41
C PRO A 45 10.50 -16.37 21.70
N ASP A 46 10.38 -17.70 21.74
CA ASP A 46 10.85 -18.50 22.88
C ASP A 46 12.39 -18.57 22.94
N ASP A 47 13.02 -18.67 21.77
CA ASP A 47 14.47 -18.69 21.57
C ASP A 47 14.84 -18.27 20.13
N ALA A 48 16.14 -18.16 19.86
CA ALA A 48 16.66 -17.72 18.56
C ALA A 48 16.31 -18.68 17.42
N GLU A 49 16.16 -19.98 17.70
CA GLU A 49 15.81 -20.97 16.67
C GLU A 49 14.34 -20.84 16.25
N VAL A 50 13.43 -20.60 17.21
CA VAL A 50 12.04 -20.26 16.91
C VAL A 50 11.94 -18.97 16.10
N LEU A 51 12.69 -17.92 16.47
CA LEU A 51 12.70 -16.67 15.71
C LEU A 51 13.14 -16.90 14.26
N ALA A 52 14.22 -17.65 14.05
CA ALA A 52 14.71 -17.95 12.69
C ALA A 52 13.69 -18.73 11.83
N LEU A 53 12.91 -19.64 12.43
CA LEU A 53 11.81 -20.34 11.75
C LEU A 53 10.67 -19.39 11.40
N VAL A 54 10.29 -18.51 12.33
CA VAL A 54 9.23 -17.52 12.12
C VAL A 54 9.60 -16.55 11.01
N ASP A 55 10.84 -16.04 11.00
CA ASP A 55 11.32 -15.12 9.98
C ASP A 55 11.31 -15.75 8.58
N ARG A 56 11.73 -17.02 8.45
CA ARG A 56 11.62 -17.75 7.17
C ARG A 56 10.17 -17.96 6.75
N ALA A 57 9.30 -18.29 7.69
CA ALA A 57 7.88 -18.47 7.41
C ALA A 57 7.21 -17.16 6.95
N LEU A 58 7.58 -16.02 7.55
CA LEU A 58 7.13 -14.69 7.17
C LEU A 58 7.64 -14.28 5.77
N GLU A 59 8.91 -14.59 5.43
CA GLU A 59 9.46 -14.38 4.08
C GLU A 59 8.69 -15.14 2.99
N ALA A 60 8.09 -16.30 3.32
CA ALA A 60 7.31 -17.08 2.39
C ALA A 60 5.88 -16.55 2.16
N ILE A 61 5.38 -15.65 3.02
CA ILE A 61 4.00 -15.12 2.94
C ILE A 61 3.71 -14.40 1.61
N PRO A 62 4.55 -13.48 1.10
CA PRO A 62 4.35 -12.85 -0.21
C PRO A 62 4.07 -13.88 -1.33
N ALA A 63 4.87 -14.94 -1.41
CA ALA A 63 4.71 -15.99 -2.41
C ALA A 63 3.43 -16.82 -2.19
N ARG A 64 2.96 -16.96 -0.95
CA ARG A 64 1.66 -17.58 -0.65
C ARG A 64 0.50 -16.69 -1.10
N VAL A 65 0.59 -15.38 -0.87
CA VAL A 65 -0.42 -14.40 -1.32
C VAL A 65 -0.55 -14.38 -2.84
N THR A 66 0.57 -14.44 -3.59
CA THR A 66 0.53 -14.41 -5.06
C THR A 66 -0.09 -15.66 -5.68
N ARG A 67 0.00 -16.82 -5.01
CA ARG A 67 -0.65 -18.07 -5.44
C ARG A 67 -2.16 -18.11 -5.19
N LEU A 68 -2.70 -17.20 -4.37
CA LEU A 68 -4.14 -17.14 -4.14
C LEU A 68 -4.88 -16.64 -5.39
N GLY A 69 -6.06 -17.21 -5.65
CA GLY A 69 -6.96 -16.70 -6.68
C GLY A 69 -7.41 -15.25 -6.38
N PRO A 70 -7.85 -14.47 -7.40
CA PRO A 70 -8.20 -13.06 -7.26
C PRO A 70 -9.23 -12.76 -6.15
N GLY A 71 -10.24 -13.62 -5.98
CA GLY A 71 -11.25 -13.46 -4.94
C GLY A 71 -10.70 -13.62 -3.52
N ALA A 72 -9.78 -14.56 -3.32
CA ALA A 72 -9.11 -14.74 -2.02
C ALA A 72 -8.14 -13.58 -1.74
N ARG A 73 -7.39 -13.11 -2.74
CA ARG A 73 -6.52 -11.93 -2.59
C ARG A 73 -7.30 -10.67 -2.21
N ARG A 74 -8.47 -10.44 -2.81
CA ARG A 74 -9.35 -9.31 -2.44
C ARG A 74 -9.79 -9.34 -0.98
N ARG A 75 -10.00 -10.52 -0.40
CA ARG A 75 -10.34 -10.67 1.03
C ARG A 75 -9.17 -10.33 1.98
N LEU A 76 -7.96 -10.15 1.44
CA LEU A 76 -6.78 -9.67 2.18
C LEU A 76 -6.50 -8.19 1.91
N HIS A 77 -7.38 -7.50 1.20
CA HIS A 77 -7.30 -6.04 1.08
C HIS A 77 -7.31 -5.43 2.49
N ASP A 78 -6.47 -4.40 2.68
CA ASP A 78 -6.35 -3.68 3.96
C ASP A 78 -5.86 -4.54 5.16
N SER A 79 -5.27 -5.71 4.89
CA SER A 79 -4.73 -6.56 5.96
C SER A 79 -3.32 -6.16 6.44
N GLY A 80 -2.64 -5.27 5.71
CA GLY A 80 -1.23 -4.93 5.95
C GLY A 80 -0.24 -6.05 5.62
N ILE A 81 -0.70 -7.19 5.08
CA ILE A 81 0.17 -8.31 4.67
C ILE A 81 0.93 -7.94 3.39
N ALA A 82 2.22 -8.27 3.32
CA ALA A 82 3.02 -8.03 2.11
C ALA A 82 2.39 -8.69 0.86
N SER A 83 2.52 -8.02 -0.30
CA SER A 83 1.89 -8.41 -1.58
C SER A 83 0.35 -8.38 -1.62
N THR A 84 -0.29 -7.78 -0.62
CA THR A 84 -1.71 -7.37 -0.67
C THR A 84 -1.81 -5.91 -1.12
N THR A 85 -3.02 -5.36 -1.09
CA THR A 85 -3.32 -3.97 -1.46
C THR A 85 -4.08 -3.32 -0.33
N LEU A 86 -3.84 -2.04 -0.08
CA LEU A 86 -4.70 -1.19 0.73
C LEU A 86 -4.90 0.12 -0.03
N ASP A 87 -5.99 0.82 0.23
CA ASP A 87 -6.21 2.17 -0.30
C ASP A 87 -6.89 3.04 0.71
N TYR A 88 -6.41 4.28 0.80
CA TYR A 88 -6.91 5.31 1.71
C TYR A 88 -6.74 6.68 1.07
N PRO A 89 -7.59 7.65 1.45
CA PRO A 89 -7.39 9.06 1.11
C PRO A 89 -6.28 9.66 1.98
N PHE A 90 -5.02 9.28 1.72
CA PHE A 90 -3.89 9.81 2.47
C PHE A 90 -3.77 11.32 2.28
N GLY A 91 -3.48 12.06 3.36
CA GLY A 91 -3.13 13.48 3.26
C GLY A 91 -1.83 13.70 2.47
N LEU A 92 -1.61 14.94 2.03
CA LEU A 92 -0.54 15.28 1.10
C LEU A 92 0.88 14.86 1.57
N PRO A 93 1.26 15.03 2.85
CA PRO A 93 2.58 14.58 3.31
C PRO A 93 2.79 13.06 3.15
N MET A 94 1.76 12.27 3.48
CA MET A 94 1.82 10.81 3.38
C MET A 94 1.79 10.34 1.92
N ALA A 95 0.98 10.98 1.08
CA ALA A 95 0.96 10.73 -0.36
C ALA A 95 2.34 10.96 -1.00
N ARG A 96 3.02 12.06 -0.64
CA ARG A 96 4.40 12.35 -1.07
C ARG A 96 5.39 11.31 -0.59
N TRP A 97 5.31 10.92 0.68
CA TRP A 97 6.18 9.89 1.23
C TRP A 97 6.00 8.55 0.51
N LEU A 98 4.76 8.12 0.27
CA LEU A 98 4.45 6.88 -0.47
C LEU A 98 4.97 6.94 -1.91
N ALA A 99 4.70 8.01 -2.65
CA ALA A 99 5.15 8.15 -4.03
C ALA A 99 6.68 8.21 -4.17
N SER A 100 7.38 8.72 -3.15
CA SER A 100 8.85 8.79 -3.12
C SER A 100 9.47 7.45 -2.72
N ARG A 101 8.90 6.79 -1.70
CA ARG A 101 9.45 5.55 -1.14
C ARG A 101 9.07 4.31 -1.96
N PHE A 102 7.88 4.31 -2.54
CA PHE A 102 7.26 3.18 -3.24
C PHE A 102 6.71 3.58 -4.62
N PRO A 103 7.52 4.17 -5.51
CA PRO A 103 7.05 4.78 -6.77
C PRO A 103 6.36 3.80 -7.73
N ALA A 104 6.70 2.51 -7.69
CA ALA A 104 6.08 1.47 -8.53
C ALA A 104 4.86 0.80 -7.85
N ASP A 105 4.58 1.15 -6.60
CA ASP A 105 3.67 0.42 -5.72
C ASP A 105 2.59 1.31 -5.09
N ALA A 106 2.67 2.62 -5.27
CA ALA A 106 1.69 3.60 -4.84
C ALA A 106 1.18 4.43 -6.04
N ASP A 107 -0.13 4.37 -6.30
CA ASP A 107 -0.78 5.18 -7.32
C ASP A 107 -2.26 5.42 -6.99
N VAL A 108 -2.91 6.31 -7.73
CA VAL A 108 -4.32 6.62 -7.54
C VAL A 108 -5.20 5.40 -7.85
N ALA A 109 -6.12 5.11 -6.94
CA ALA A 109 -7.11 4.06 -7.08
C ALA A 109 -8.36 4.58 -7.82
N TRP A 110 -8.23 5.00 -9.09
CA TRP A 110 -9.32 5.65 -9.83
C TRP A 110 -10.66 4.91 -9.83
N ARG A 111 -10.66 3.58 -9.72
CA ARG A 111 -11.89 2.77 -9.63
C ARG A 111 -12.70 3.00 -8.34
N ARG A 112 -12.08 3.59 -7.32
CA ARG A 112 -12.67 3.89 -6.01
C ARG A 112 -12.87 5.39 -5.80
N PHE A 113 -12.49 6.20 -6.79
CA PHE A 113 -12.69 7.64 -6.76
C PHE A 113 -14.05 7.95 -7.36
N HIS A 114 -14.80 8.83 -6.70
CA HIS A 114 -16.20 9.12 -7.06
C HIS A 114 -16.47 10.61 -7.27
N ASP A 115 -15.58 11.50 -6.82
CA ASP A 115 -15.78 12.95 -6.87
C ASP A 115 -15.00 13.57 -8.03
N GLU A 116 -15.34 13.14 -9.26
CA GLU A 116 -14.64 13.58 -10.48
C GLU A 116 -14.79 15.09 -10.71
N ASP A 117 -15.95 15.68 -10.38
CA ASP A 117 -16.22 17.12 -10.54
C ASP A 117 -15.27 17.97 -9.66
N ARG A 118 -15.11 17.59 -8.38
CA ARG A 118 -14.18 18.26 -7.46
C ARG A 118 -12.73 18.20 -7.96
N LEU A 119 -12.34 17.08 -8.59
CA LEU A 119 -11.02 16.93 -9.18
C LEU A 119 -10.85 17.86 -10.38
N ASP A 120 -11.83 17.93 -11.29
CA ASP A 120 -11.81 18.83 -12.44
C ASP A 120 -11.70 20.30 -12.00
N GLU A 121 -12.51 20.72 -11.02
CA GLU A 121 -12.46 22.08 -10.45
C GLU A 121 -11.08 22.39 -9.85
N THR A 122 -10.55 21.44 -9.07
CA THR A 122 -9.24 21.60 -8.42
C THR A 122 -8.12 21.67 -9.47
N LEU A 123 -8.12 20.79 -10.47
CA LEU A 123 -7.12 20.81 -11.52
C LEU A 123 -7.21 22.08 -12.36
N SER A 124 -8.41 22.58 -12.63
CA SER A 124 -8.61 23.86 -13.33
C SER A 124 -7.99 25.03 -12.56
N LEU A 125 -8.07 25.03 -11.23
CA LEU A 125 -7.43 26.03 -10.37
C LEU A 125 -5.90 25.91 -10.35
N LEU A 126 -5.38 24.68 -10.39
CA LEU A 126 -3.95 24.41 -10.25
C LEU A 126 -3.19 24.35 -11.58
N ALA A 127 -3.90 24.18 -12.69
CA ALA A 127 -3.36 24.20 -14.03
C ALA A 127 -2.67 25.55 -14.31
N THR A 128 -1.57 25.52 -15.07
CA THR A 128 -1.01 26.75 -15.62
C THR A 128 -2.04 27.43 -16.54
N THR A 129 -1.92 28.74 -16.79
CA THR A 129 -2.89 29.47 -17.64
C THR A 129 -3.10 28.79 -19.00
N ALA A 130 -2.01 28.32 -19.64
CA ALA A 130 -2.08 27.60 -20.92
C ALA A 130 -2.74 26.21 -20.82
N GLU A 131 -2.64 25.55 -19.67
CA GLU A 131 -3.35 24.28 -19.41
C GLU A 131 -4.83 24.54 -19.08
N GLY A 132 -5.15 25.62 -18.36
CA GLY A 132 -6.50 26.05 -18.02
C GLY A 132 -7.35 26.47 -19.22
N ASP A 133 -6.73 27.11 -20.22
CA ASP A 133 -7.39 27.43 -21.50
C ASP A 133 -7.76 26.15 -22.26
N ALA A 134 -6.91 25.12 -22.23
CA ALA A 134 -7.19 23.81 -22.81
C ALA A 134 -8.33 23.06 -22.07
N PHE A 135 -8.46 23.23 -20.76
CA PHE A 135 -9.58 22.71 -19.96
C PHE A 135 -10.90 23.42 -20.30
N SER A 136 -10.89 24.76 -20.36
CA SER A 136 -12.12 25.57 -20.44
C SER A 136 -12.67 25.71 -21.86
N GLU A 137 -11.81 25.93 -22.86
CA GLU A 137 -12.24 26.11 -24.26
C GLU A 137 -12.12 24.82 -25.10
N GLY A 138 -11.22 23.90 -24.71
CA GLY A 138 -10.95 22.67 -25.44
C GLY A 138 -11.86 21.48 -25.11
N GLY A 139 -12.66 21.56 -24.04
CA GLY A 139 -13.50 20.45 -23.56
C GLY A 139 -12.70 19.25 -23.06
N MET A 140 -11.43 19.45 -22.70
CA MET A 140 -10.53 18.40 -22.25
C MET A 140 -10.79 18.05 -20.77
N GLY A 141 -11.34 16.86 -20.50
CA GLY A 141 -11.51 16.38 -19.13
C GLY A 141 -10.20 16.00 -18.44
N TRP A 142 -10.17 15.95 -17.10
CA TRP A 142 -8.97 15.65 -16.30
C TRP A 142 -8.20 14.40 -16.73
N ARG A 143 -8.88 13.33 -17.20
CA ARG A 143 -8.23 12.08 -17.63
C ARG A 143 -7.34 12.29 -18.84
N GLU A 144 -7.84 13.07 -19.81
CA GLU A 144 -7.06 13.41 -20.98
C GLU A 144 -5.92 14.34 -20.63
N TRP A 145 -6.19 15.33 -19.76
CA TRP A 145 -5.14 16.22 -19.28
C TRP A 145 -4.01 15.47 -18.57
N LEU A 146 -4.30 14.53 -17.66
CA LEU A 146 -3.25 13.73 -17.00
C LEU A 146 -2.37 13.00 -18.02
N ARG A 147 -2.97 12.47 -19.09
CA ARG A 147 -2.25 11.79 -20.17
C ARG A 147 -1.34 12.76 -20.92
N VAL A 148 -1.83 13.96 -21.25
CA VAL A 148 -1.09 15.00 -21.99
C VAL A 148 0.02 15.60 -21.13
N ALA A 149 -0.29 15.99 -19.89
CA ALA A 149 0.63 16.62 -18.94
C ALA A 149 1.81 15.72 -18.55
N LYS A 150 1.68 14.39 -18.64
CA LYS A 150 2.84 13.49 -18.52
C LYS A 150 3.86 13.71 -19.62
N GLY A 151 3.47 14.14 -20.83
CA GLY A 151 4.41 14.51 -21.89
C GLY A 151 5.42 13.41 -22.25
N GLY A 152 5.03 12.13 -22.18
CA GLY A 152 5.91 10.98 -22.39
C GLY A 152 6.83 10.62 -21.21
N ARG A 153 6.77 11.36 -20.11
CA ARG A 153 7.49 11.03 -18.85
C ARG A 153 6.89 9.77 -18.23
N ARG A 154 7.75 8.93 -17.67
CA ARG A 154 7.35 7.70 -16.95
C ARG A 154 6.90 8.02 -15.52
N LEU A 155 5.78 8.72 -15.40
CA LEU A 155 5.15 9.07 -14.12
C LEU A 155 3.86 8.29 -13.88
N THR A 156 3.62 7.93 -12.63
CA THR A 156 2.29 7.54 -12.18
C THR A 156 1.35 8.74 -12.15
N ASP A 157 0.03 8.51 -12.08
CA ASP A 157 -0.92 9.62 -11.97
C ASP A 157 -0.74 10.36 -10.64
N LEU A 158 -0.49 9.61 -9.55
CA LEU A 158 -0.18 10.19 -8.25
C LEU A 158 1.05 11.10 -8.30
N GLN A 159 2.13 10.68 -8.96
CA GLN A 159 3.35 11.49 -9.07
C GLN A 159 3.10 12.80 -9.82
N LEU A 160 2.33 12.76 -10.92
CA LEU A 160 1.96 13.96 -11.66
C LEU A 160 1.12 14.91 -10.80
N LEU A 161 0.10 14.40 -10.11
CA LEU A 161 -0.74 15.21 -9.23
C LEU A 161 0.09 15.86 -8.12
N LEU A 162 1.01 15.11 -7.50
CA LEU A 162 1.90 15.66 -6.46
C LEU A 162 2.83 16.76 -7.00
N GLU A 163 3.31 16.64 -8.24
CA GLU A 163 4.07 17.71 -8.90
C GLU A 163 3.22 18.96 -9.11
N VAL A 164 1.98 18.80 -9.58
CA VAL A 164 1.05 19.91 -9.83
C VAL A 164 0.76 20.64 -8.52
N PHE A 165 0.39 19.91 -7.47
CA PHE A 165 0.22 20.48 -6.13
C PHE A 165 1.52 21.12 -5.62
N GLY A 166 2.68 20.55 -5.90
CA GLY A 166 3.98 21.08 -5.48
C GLY A 166 4.40 22.38 -6.18
N ARG A 167 3.96 22.61 -7.41
CA ARG A 167 4.25 23.83 -8.19
C ARG A 167 3.38 25.01 -7.80
N THR A 168 2.31 24.78 -7.05
CA THR A 168 1.41 25.85 -6.59
C THR A 168 2.16 26.81 -5.66
N GLY A 169 1.97 28.12 -5.86
CA GLY A 169 2.42 29.16 -4.91
C GLY A 169 1.60 29.21 -3.62
N LEU A 170 0.72 28.23 -3.38
CA LEU A 170 -0.16 28.18 -2.21
C LEU A 170 0.65 27.95 -0.91
N PRO A 171 0.22 28.55 0.22
CA PRO A 171 0.69 28.18 1.54
C PRO A 171 0.53 26.68 1.79
N THR A 172 1.43 26.09 2.59
CA THR A 172 1.45 24.65 2.86
C THR A 172 0.12 24.15 3.39
N GLU A 173 -0.49 24.86 4.34
CA GLU A 173 -1.75 24.50 4.98
C GLU A 173 -2.91 24.48 3.98
N ALA A 174 -2.96 25.46 3.08
CA ALA A 174 -3.97 25.54 2.03
C ALA A 174 -3.81 24.40 1.01
N ARG A 175 -2.57 24.06 0.67
CA ARG A 175 -2.26 22.96 -0.24
C ARG A 175 -2.60 21.60 0.34
N ASP A 176 -2.26 21.37 1.61
CA ASP A 176 -2.58 20.14 2.35
C ASP A 176 -4.10 19.98 2.45
N TRP A 177 -4.81 21.03 2.86
CA TRP A 177 -6.28 21.02 2.93
C TRP A 177 -6.92 20.78 1.57
N LEU A 178 -6.46 21.44 0.50
CA LEU A 178 -7.00 21.26 -0.85
C LEU A 178 -6.85 19.80 -1.31
N PHE A 179 -5.67 19.21 -1.11
CA PHE A 179 -5.41 17.82 -1.46
C PHE A 179 -6.27 16.84 -0.64
N GLU A 180 -6.37 17.06 0.67
CA GLU A 180 -7.22 16.24 1.55
C GLU A 180 -8.70 16.35 1.17
N SER A 181 -9.15 17.53 0.75
CA SER A 181 -10.54 17.75 0.33
C SER A 181 -10.93 16.97 -0.93
N LEU A 182 -9.95 16.55 -1.74
CA LEU A 182 -10.21 15.65 -2.87
C LEU A 182 -10.61 14.25 -2.40
N GLY A 183 -10.21 13.83 -1.19
CA GLY A 183 -10.44 12.45 -0.73
C GLY A 183 -9.85 11.40 -1.67
N LEU A 184 -8.75 11.73 -2.36
CA LEU A 184 -8.21 10.91 -3.45
C LEU A 184 -7.72 9.55 -2.93
N PRO A 185 -8.37 8.43 -3.29
CA PRO A 185 -7.97 7.13 -2.79
C PRO A 185 -6.64 6.74 -3.44
N ILE A 186 -5.62 6.50 -2.63
CA ILE A 186 -4.30 6.07 -3.09
C ILE A 186 -4.14 4.60 -2.73
N GLN A 187 -3.99 3.75 -3.74
CA GLN A 187 -3.71 2.35 -3.54
C GLN A 187 -2.22 2.14 -3.34
N TRP A 188 -1.86 1.49 -2.25
CA TRP A 188 -0.51 1.05 -1.96
C TRP A 188 -0.43 -0.47 -1.89
N ARG A 189 0.61 -1.03 -2.50
CA ARG A 189 0.99 -2.45 -2.41
C ARG A 189 2.27 -2.57 -1.60
N PRO A 190 2.21 -2.95 -0.31
CA PRO A 190 3.42 -3.09 0.47
C PRO A 190 4.24 -4.28 -0.04
N ARG A 191 5.32 -3.98 -0.75
CA ARG A 191 6.30 -4.94 -1.27
C ARG A 191 7.70 -4.61 -0.74
N GLY A 192 8.44 -5.67 -0.43
CA GLY A 192 9.82 -5.56 0.05
C GLY A 192 9.96 -5.21 1.54
N PRO A 193 11.22 -5.16 2.02
CA PRO A 193 11.54 -4.90 3.43
C PRO A 193 11.04 -3.52 3.89
N GLY A 194 10.50 -3.46 5.12
CA GLY A 194 10.02 -2.21 5.72
C GLY A 194 8.72 -1.64 5.15
N ALA A 195 8.12 -2.26 4.13
CA ALA A 195 6.81 -1.88 3.60
C ALA A 195 5.64 -2.50 4.39
N SER A 196 5.90 -3.58 5.12
CA SER A 196 4.88 -4.31 5.88
C SER A 196 5.52 -4.96 7.10
N ARG A 197 4.72 -5.18 8.14
CA ARG A 197 5.09 -6.00 9.30
C ARG A 197 5.45 -7.43 8.93
N THR A 198 5.00 -7.93 7.77
CA THR A 198 5.41 -9.24 7.24
C THR A 198 6.93 -9.32 7.00
N LEU A 199 7.57 -8.20 6.65
CA LEU A 199 9.00 -8.14 6.32
C LEU A 199 9.70 -7.07 7.19
N ALA A 200 9.24 -6.93 8.44
CA ALA A 200 9.94 -6.14 9.44
C ALA A 200 11.17 -6.94 9.88
N ARG A 201 12.33 -6.51 9.42
CA ARG A 201 13.65 -6.97 9.84
C ARG A 201 14.49 -5.76 10.21
#